data_AF-A0A319CI02-F1
#
_entry.id   AF-A0A319CI02-F1
#
_cell.length_a   1.000
_cell.length_b   1.000
_cell.length_c   1.000
_cell.angle_alpha   90.00
_cell.angle_beta   90.00
_cell.angle_gamma   90.00
#
_symmetry.space_group_name_H-M   'P 1'
#
loop_
_entity.id
_entity.type
_entity.pdbx_description
1 polymer ?
#
loop_
_entity_poly.entity_id
_entity_poly.type
_entity_poly.pdbx_seq_one_letter_code
_entity_poly.pdbx_strand_id
1 'polypeptide(L)'
;MRISNLVIAASAAGMVNALPKREMKKRASSGFTFFGVSESGAEFGSGVGTLGTTYTWPTTSQIQILREAGMNMFRIPFLMERLTPDSITGSLASAYLSDLKSTVQFVTDSGAYAVLDPHNYGR
;
A
#
# COMPACT_ATOMS: atom_id res chain seq x y z
N MET A 1 -48.17 14.89 13.23
CA MET A 1 -47.05 15.14 12.29
C MET A 1 -45.75 14.90 13.05
N ARG A 2 -44.86 14.09 12.48
CA ARG A 2 -43.68 13.47 13.11
C ARG A 2 -42.46 14.40 12.99
N ILE A 3 -41.84 14.78 14.12
CA ILE A 3 -40.63 15.65 14.13
C ILE A 3 -39.51 15.04 14.99
N SER A 4 -39.35 13.71 14.99
CA SER A 4 -38.45 13.05 15.96
C SER A 4 -37.25 12.30 15.36
N ASN A 5 -37.00 12.38 14.04
CA ASN A 5 -35.96 11.56 13.40
C ASN A 5 -34.73 12.32 12.86
N LEU A 6 -34.53 13.60 13.21
CA LEU A 6 -33.49 14.43 12.57
C LEU A 6 -32.26 14.74 13.45
N VAL A 7 -31.90 13.88 14.40
CA VAL A 7 -30.68 14.10 15.23
C VAL A 7 -29.70 12.92 15.22
N ILE A 8 -30.07 11.76 14.66
CA ILE A 8 -29.18 10.57 14.60
C ILE A 8 -28.68 10.38 13.16
N ALA A 9 -27.94 11.36 12.64
CA ALA A 9 -27.22 11.17 11.37
C ALA A 9 -25.87 11.90 11.31
N ALA A 10 -25.57 12.80 12.25
CA ALA A 10 -24.35 13.61 12.21
C ALA A 10 -23.16 13.02 13.00
N SER A 11 -23.35 11.97 13.79
CA SER A 11 -22.34 11.48 14.74
C SER A 11 -21.46 10.33 14.23
N ALA A 12 -21.74 9.74 13.06
CA ALA A 12 -20.92 8.64 12.52
C ALA A 12 -19.69 9.12 11.73
N ALA A 13 -19.68 10.35 11.21
CA ALA A 13 -18.57 10.86 10.40
C ALA A 13 -17.38 11.39 11.22
N GLY A 14 -17.55 11.65 12.52
CA GLY A 14 -16.52 12.24 13.38
C GLY A 14 -15.61 11.23 14.08
N MET A 15 -16.01 9.95 14.18
CA MET A 15 -15.28 8.98 15.03
C MET A 15 -14.13 8.25 14.33
N VAL A 16 -14.03 8.29 13.00
CA VAL A 16 -12.96 7.56 12.28
C VAL A 16 -11.60 8.26 12.42
N ASN A 17 -11.58 9.58 12.65
CA ASN A 17 -10.35 10.37 12.78
C ASN A 17 -9.74 10.37 14.19
N ALA A 18 -10.38 9.73 15.17
CA ALA A 18 -9.96 9.74 16.58
C ALA A 18 -9.32 8.41 17.04
N LEU A 19 -9.00 7.49 16.13
CA LEU A 19 -8.17 6.35 16.49
C LEU A 19 -6.79 6.86 16.90
N PRO A 20 -6.25 6.46 18.06
CA PRO A 20 -4.88 6.81 18.43
C PRO A 20 -3.97 6.26 17.33
N LYS A 21 -3.43 7.15 16.48
CA LYS A 21 -2.31 6.79 15.62
C LYS A 21 -1.21 6.35 16.58
N ARG A 22 -0.89 5.07 16.56
CA ARG A 22 0.17 4.49 17.38
C ARG A 22 1.41 5.27 17.04
N GLU A 23 1.79 6.23 17.89
CA GLU A 23 3.03 6.97 17.71
C GLU A 23 4.14 5.95 17.79
N MET A 24 4.66 5.59 16.63
CA MET A 24 5.87 4.81 16.58
C MET A 24 6.95 5.65 17.23
N LYS A 25 7.42 5.20 18.39
CA LYS A 25 8.63 5.74 19.01
C LYS A 25 9.70 5.80 17.92
N LYS A 26 10.06 7.02 17.52
CA LYS A 26 11.27 7.23 16.71
C LYS A 26 12.38 6.51 17.45
N ARG A 27 13.01 5.51 16.82
CA ARG A 27 14.28 5.00 17.34
C ARG A 27 15.20 6.21 17.53
N ALA A 28 15.94 6.22 18.64
CA ALA A 28 17.07 7.14 18.81
C ALA A 28 17.87 7.15 17.50
N SER A 29 18.14 8.34 16.97
CA SER A 29 18.52 8.62 15.58
C SER A 29 19.33 7.48 14.95
N SER A 30 18.70 6.66 14.11
CA SER A 30 19.33 5.55 13.37
C SER A 30 20.39 6.00 12.36
N GLY A 31 20.81 7.28 12.40
CA GLY A 31 21.66 7.93 11.41
C GLY A 31 20.95 8.22 10.07
N PHE A 32 20.02 7.34 9.66
CA PHE A 32 19.33 7.42 8.38
C PHE A 32 17.92 8.02 8.49
N THR A 33 17.58 8.90 7.53
CA THR A 33 16.20 9.39 7.33
C THR A 33 15.24 8.26 6.98
N PHE A 34 15.70 7.31 6.16
CA PHE A 34 14.92 6.15 5.72
C PHE A 34 15.69 4.85 5.95
N PHE A 35 15.01 3.86 6.51
CA PHE A 35 15.53 2.52 6.68
C PHE A 35 14.39 1.52 6.48
N GLY A 36 14.60 0.53 5.61
CA GLY A 36 13.50 -0.17 4.98
C GLY A 36 13.87 -1.46 4.29
N VAL A 37 12.89 -2.04 3.60
CA VAL A 37 13.04 -3.25 2.79
C VAL A 37 12.27 -3.13 1.46
N SER A 38 12.56 -4.01 0.50
CA SER A 38 11.69 -4.20 -0.66
C SER A 38 10.66 -5.29 -0.38
N GLU A 39 9.41 -5.04 -0.75
CA GLU A 39 8.26 -5.95 -0.61
C GLU A 39 7.93 -6.53 -1.98
N SER A 40 8.69 -7.57 -2.37
CA SER A 40 8.56 -8.28 -3.65
C SER A 40 7.32 -9.18 -3.72
N GLY A 41 6.95 -9.54 -4.94
CA GLY A 41 5.92 -10.50 -5.28
C GLY A 41 5.15 -10.08 -6.52
N ALA A 42 4.78 -8.79 -6.62
CA ALA A 42 3.90 -8.29 -7.68
C ALA A 42 4.63 -8.18 -9.02
N GLU A 43 5.95 -8.18 -8.99
CA GLU A 43 6.86 -8.21 -10.13
C GLU A 43 7.23 -9.62 -10.60
N PHE A 44 6.93 -10.67 -9.82
CA PHE A 44 7.38 -12.04 -10.12
C PHE A 44 6.84 -12.58 -11.43
N GLY A 45 7.55 -13.52 -12.05
CA GLY A 45 7.18 -14.09 -13.34
C GLY A 45 7.36 -13.09 -14.49
N SER A 46 6.68 -13.33 -15.60
CA SER A 46 6.73 -12.47 -16.79
C SER A 46 5.35 -12.34 -17.44
N GLY A 47 5.18 -11.29 -18.24
CA GLY A 47 3.89 -10.95 -18.86
C GLY A 47 2.79 -10.62 -17.83
N VAL A 48 1.55 -10.54 -18.31
CA VAL A 48 0.39 -10.22 -17.46
C VAL A 48 0.22 -11.25 -16.34
N GLY A 49 0.26 -12.54 -16.68
CA GLY A 49 0.21 -13.63 -15.71
C GLY A 49 -1.09 -13.68 -14.89
N THR A 50 -1.09 -14.51 -13.84
CA THR A 50 -2.24 -14.76 -12.97
C THR A 50 -1.84 -14.62 -11.50
N LEU A 51 -2.63 -13.84 -10.74
CA LEU A 51 -2.46 -13.68 -9.29
C LEU A 51 -2.56 -15.04 -8.57
N GLY A 52 -1.63 -15.30 -7.65
CA GLY A 52 -1.54 -16.55 -6.91
C GLY A 52 -0.88 -17.71 -7.68
N THR A 53 -0.48 -17.49 -8.93
CA THR A 53 0.27 -18.47 -9.72
C THR A 53 1.61 -17.92 -10.21
N THR A 54 1.58 -16.84 -11.00
CA THR A 54 2.81 -16.25 -11.57
C THR A 54 3.34 -15.09 -10.73
N TYR A 55 2.48 -14.45 -9.94
CA TYR A 55 2.83 -13.36 -9.03
C TYR A 55 1.89 -13.36 -7.82
N THR A 56 2.29 -12.63 -6.78
CA THR A 56 1.49 -12.43 -5.56
C THR A 56 1.64 -10.98 -5.10
N TRP A 57 0.79 -10.52 -4.18
CA TRP A 57 1.04 -9.27 -3.47
C TRP A 57 1.70 -9.53 -2.12
N PRO A 58 2.54 -8.60 -1.62
CA PRO A 58 3.05 -8.65 -0.24
C PRO A 58 1.89 -8.70 0.74
N THR A 59 2.01 -9.52 1.80
CA THR A 59 0.98 -9.58 2.82
C THR A 59 1.15 -8.44 3.81
N THR A 60 0.05 -7.76 4.15
CA THR A 60 0.07 -6.61 5.06
C THR A 60 0.52 -6.98 6.47
N SER A 61 0.28 -8.22 6.91
CA SER A 61 0.77 -8.73 8.20
C SER A 61 2.30 -8.83 8.24
N GLN A 62 2.96 -9.20 7.15
CA GLN A 62 4.42 -9.22 7.06
C GLN A 62 4.99 -7.81 7.09
N ILE A 63 4.39 -6.88 6.33
CA ILE A 63 4.76 -5.45 6.38
C ILE A 63 4.61 -4.93 7.81
N GLN A 64 3.52 -5.25 8.51
CA GLN A 64 3.27 -4.81 9.88
C GLN A 64 4.37 -5.27 10.85
N ILE A 65 4.86 -6.51 10.73
CA ILE A 65 5.96 -7.02 11.57
C ILE A 65 7.21 -6.14 11.39
N LEU A 66 7.54 -5.78 10.15
CA LEU A 66 8.69 -4.93 9.84
C LEU A 66 8.47 -3.47 10.27
N ARG A 67 7.23 -2.99 10.19
CA ARG A 67 6.84 -1.69 10.76
C ARG A 67 7.07 -1.67 12.26
N GLU A 68 6.61 -2.67 12.99
CA GLU A 68 6.79 -2.77 14.44
C GLU A 68 8.26 -2.94 14.83
N ALA A 69 9.06 -3.58 13.98
CA ALA A 69 10.52 -3.64 14.13
C ALA A 69 11.20 -2.28 13.92
N GLY A 70 10.53 -1.30 13.32
CA GLY A 70 10.99 0.09 13.20
C GLY A 70 11.35 0.55 11.79
N MET A 71 11.15 -0.26 10.75
CA MET A 71 11.43 0.14 9.35
C MET A 71 10.41 1.15 8.87
N ASN A 72 10.82 2.32 8.36
CA ASN A 72 9.92 3.41 7.96
C ASN A 72 9.78 3.62 6.45
N MET A 73 10.40 2.77 5.63
CA MET A 73 10.33 2.85 4.16
C MET A 73 10.16 1.45 3.55
N PHE A 74 9.30 1.33 2.55
CA PHE A 74 9.02 0.09 1.84
C PHE A 74 9.03 0.34 0.34
N ARG A 75 9.92 -0.33 -0.39
CA ARG A 75 9.92 -0.31 -1.85
C ARG A 75 9.01 -1.41 -2.37
N ILE A 76 8.11 -1.08 -3.29
CA ILE A 76 7.07 -1.98 -3.80
C ILE A 76 7.32 -2.17 -5.30
N PRO A 77 8.06 -3.22 -5.70
CA PRO A 77 8.24 -3.59 -7.10
C PRO A 77 6.92 -4.03 -7.72
N PHE A 78 6.65 -3.60 -8.95
CA PHE A 78 5.53 -4.04 -9.77
C PHE A 78 5.92 -4.06 -11.25
N LEU A 79 5.22 -4.82 -12.11
CA LEU A 79 5.47 -4.81 -13.56
C LEU A 79 4.57 -3.79 -14.27
N MET A 80 5.17 -2.93 -15.10
CA MET A 80 4.42 -2.01 -15.97
C MET A 80 3.48 -2.76 -16.91
N GLU A 81 3.88 -3.91 -17.46
CA GLU A 81 3.07 -4.71 -18.36
C GLU A 81 1.85 -5.33 -17.67
N ARG A 82 1.82 -5.40 -16.33
CA ARG A 82 0.60 -5.76 -15.58
C ARG A 82 -0.26 -4.55 -15.30
N LEU A 83 0.37 -3.39 -15.08
CA LEU A 83 -0.35 -2.15 -14.81
C LEU A 83 -1.01 -1.58 -16.07
N THR A 84 -0.32 -1.60 -17.20
CA THR A 84 -0.78 -1.14 -18.52
C THR A 84 -0.57 -2.26 -19.56
N PRO A 85 -1.45 -3.27 -19.62
CA PRO A 85 -1.21 -4.50 -20.38
C PRO A 85 -1.19 -4.32 -21.90
N ASP A 86 -1.89 -3.32 -22.42
CA ASP A 86 -2.01 -3.13 -23.88
C ASP A 86 -0.85 -2.28 -24.46
N SER A 87 -0.41 -1.25 -23.74
CA SER A 87 0.72 -0.37 -24.11
C SER A 87 1.11 0.53 -22.93
N ILE A 88 2.31 1.12 -22.95
CA ILE A 88 2.79 2.02 -21.87
C ILE A 88 1.91 3.27 -21.64
N THR A 89 1.17 3.70 -22.66
CA THR A 89 0.19 4.80 -22.58
C THR A 89 -1.25 4.30 -22.52
N GLY A 90 -1.44 2.99 -22.38
CA GLY A 90 -2.74 2.34 -22.39
C GLY A 90 -3.51 2.53 -21.08
N SER A 91 -4.71 1.97 -21.05
CA SER A 91 -5.55 1.95 -19.86
C SER A 91 -4.90 1.13 -18.75
N LEU A 92 -5.13 1.57 -17.51
CA LEU A 92 -4.67 0.83 -16.32
C LEU A 92 -5.55 -0.39 -16.09
N ALA A 93 -4.94 -1.54 -15.82
CA ALA A 93 -5.64 -2.75 -15.39
C ALA A 93 -6.21 -2.52 -13.98
N SER A 94 -7.54 -2.41 -13.89
CA SER A 94 -8.24 -1.98 -12.66
C SER A 94 -7.96 -2.86 -11.45
N ALA A 95 -7.92 -4.18 -11.63
CA ALA A 95 -7.63 -5.14 -10.56
C ALA A 95 -6.19 -4.97 -10.04
N TYR A 96 -5.20 -4.97 -10.93
CA TYR A 96 -3.79 -4.83 -10.56
C TYR A 96 -3.51 -3.46 -9.90
N LEU A 97 -4.10 -2.38 -10.44
CA LEU A 97 -4.03 -1.05 -9.83
C LEU A 97 -4.69 -1.02 -8.45
N SER A 98 -5.84 -1.67 -8.27
CA SER A 98 -6.53 -1.73 -6.98
C SER A 98 -5.68 -2.42 -5.92
N ASP A 99 -5.04 -3.53 -6.28
CA ASP A 99 -4.15 -4.25 -5.37
C ASP A 99 -2.89 -3.43 -5.03
N LEU A 100 -2.26 -2.79 -6.03
CA LEU A 100 -1.12 -1.88 -5.80
C LEU A 100 -1.49 -0.76 -4.83
N LYS A 101 -2.66 -0.14 -5.04
CA LYS A 101 -3.18 0.90 -4.16
C LYS A 101 -3.43 0.37 -2.75
N SER A 102 -3.92 -0.86 -2.60
CA SER A 102 -4.14 -1.48 -1.29
C SER A 102 -2.84 -1.63 -0.50
N THR A 103 -1.77 -2.14 -1.14
CA THR A 103 -0.45 -2.26 -0.51
C THR A 103 0.14 -0.89 -0.16
N VAL A 104 0.08 0.08 -1.08
CA VAL A 104 0.56 1.45 -0.83
C VAL A 104 -0.18 2.09 0.32
N GLN A 105 -1.52 2.00 0.32
CA GLN A 105 -2.38 2.59 1.34
C GLN A 105 -2.05 2.02 2.72
N PHE A 106 -1.87 0.70 2.83
CA PHE A 106 -1.47 0.06 4.07
C PHE A 106 -0.13 0.60 4.60
N VAL A 107 0.87 0.73 3.73
CA VAL A 107 2.17 1.31 4.10
C VAL A 107 2.02 2.76 4.56
N THR A 108 1.30 3.59 3.81
CA THR A 108 1.16 5.02 4.13
C THR A 108 0.29 5.28 5.36
N ASP A 109 -0.74 4.47 5.59
CA ASP A 109 -1.59 4.57 6.80
C ASP A 109 -0.82 4.22 8.07
N SER A 110 0.21 3.38 7.97
CA SER A 110 1.15 3.10 9.07
C SER A 110 2.13 4.26 9.34
N GLY A 111 2.06 5.35 8.58
CA GLY A 111 2.99 6.49 8.64
C GLY A 111 4.37 6.22 8.04
N ALA A 112 4.55 5.11 7.30
CA ALA A 112 5.75 4.84 6.53
C ALA A 112 5.68 5.40 5.11
N TYR A 113 6.82 5.40 4.43
CA TYR A 113 6.97 5.81 3.05
C TYR A 113 6.90 4.60 2.12
N ALA A 114 6.11 4.71 1.05
CA ALA A 114 6.04 3.73 -0.03
C ALA A 114 6.82 4.25 -1.25
N VAL A 115 7.78 3.48 -1.73
CA VAL A 115 8.49 3.74 -2.99
C VAL A 115 7.88 2.85 -4.06
N LEU A 116 7.15 3.45 -5.01
CA LEU A 116 6.65 2.75 -6.18
C LEU A 116 7.79 2.45 -7.15
N ASP A 117 7.97 1.18 -7.50
CA ASP A 117 9.07 0.72 -8.33
C ASP A 117 8.56 -0.04 -9.57
N PRO A 118 8.46 0.63 -10.73
CA PRO A 118 8.25 -0.05 -12.00
C PRO A 118 9.48 -0.90 -12.32
N HIS A 119 9.40 -2.20 -12.03
CA HIS A 119 10.55 -3.11 -11.97
C HIS A 119 10.92 -3.66 -13.35
N ASN A 120 11.14 -2.75 -14.30
CA ASN A 120 11.13 -3.02 -15.74
C ASN A 120 12.50 -2.96 -16.42
N TYR A 121 13.57 -2.65 -15.68
CA TYR A 121 14.95 -2.68 -16.18
C TYR A 121 15.20 -1.78 -17.42
N GLY A 122 14.36 -0.76 -17.65
CA GLY A 122 14.47 0.11 -18.82
C GLY A 122 14.19 -0.56 -20.17
N ARG A 123 13.44 -1.68 -20.15
CA ARG A 123 12.94 -2.38 -21.34
C ARG A 123 11.55 -1.89 -21.68
#